data_AF-A0ABD0QDW8-F1
#
_entry.id   AF-A0ABD0QDW8-F1
#
_cell.length_a   1.000
_cell.length_b   1.000
_cell.length_c   1.000
_cell.angle_alpha   90.00
_cell.angle_beta   90.00
_cell.angle_gamma   90.00
#
_symmetry.space_group_name_H-M   'P 1'
#
loop_
_entity.id
_entity.type
_entity.pdbx_description
1 polymer ?
#
loop_
_entity_poly.entity_id
_entity_poly.type
_entity_poly.pdbx_seq_one_letter_code
_entity_poly.pdbx_strand_id
1 'polypeptide(L)'
;IDRETKEAVTTLQFAESYGRKSDTLPTPCLWVGTSLGLVLLIPMSIPTDEQERQEDPVTVAPTGTVLMLKGSVLRFGFLDCGGAVINSPYEVWRDQHAPDDPDRPRKRKLVNFSPSSSQEASGDGHLAVVCSERQAKVFFMPSQACLYVHNITESSFVLRADVVSVCNSVCLACFCANGHIMTLRFALTLFVVVVETEVMSKAQGWCPEDCWF
;
A
#
# COMPACT_ATOMS: atom_id res chain seq x y z
N ILE A 1 -14.45 -29.81 18.93
CA ILE A 1 -13.66 -28.57 19.02
C ILE A 1 -14.10 -27.72 17.84
N ASP A 2 -14.85 -26.65 18.09
CA ASP A 2 -15.22 -25.73 17.02
C ASP A 2 -13.93 -25.10 16.51
N ARG A 3 -13.53 -25.48 15.31
CA ARG A 3 -12.35 -24.94 14.66
C ARG A 3 -12.77 -23.71 13.87
N GLU A 4 -13.32 -22.74 14.59
CA GLU A 4 -13.58 -21.41 14.07
C GLU A 4 -12.23 -20.86 13.60
N THR A 5 -12.07 -20.70 12.30
CA THR A 5 -10.84 -20.16 11.71
C THR A 5 -10.66 -18.75 12.25
N LYS A 6 -9.78 -18.57 13.23
CA LYS A 6 -9.47 -17.25 13.79
C LYS A 6 -8.84 -16.40 12.69
N GLU A 7 -9.61 -15.47 12.16
CA GLU A 7 -9.12 -14.43 11.27
C GLU A 7 -8.23 -13.47 12.07
N ALA A 8 -7.10 -13.07 11.48
CA ALA A 8 -6.16 -12.12 12.07
C ALA A 8 -5.89 -10.99 11.10
N VAL A 9 -5.65 -9.79 11.63
CA VAL A 9 -5.12 -8.66 10.85
C VAL A 9 -3.64 -8.91 10.59
N THR A 10 -3.23 -8.86 9.33
CA THR A 10 -1.85 -9.15 8.91
C THR A 10 -1.13 -7.94 8.34
N THR A 11 -1.86 -6.92 7.89
CA THR A 11 -1.28 -5.65 7.43
C THR A 11 -2.25 -4.50 7.61
N LEU A 12 -1.71 -3.32 7.90
CA LEU A 12 -2.43 -2.05 8.06
C LEU A 12 -1.70 -0.96 7.29
N GLN A 13 -2.43 -0.09 6.60
CA GLN A 13 -1.83 1.08 5.96
C GLN A 13 -2.81 2.25 5.86
N PHE A 14 -2.36 3.44 6.24
CA PHE A 14 -3.05 4.69 5.96
C PHE A 14 -2.73 5.19 4.56
N ALA A 15 -3.75 5.54 3.79
CA ALA A 15 -3.61 6.11 2.45
C ALA A 15 -4.84 6.94 2.07
N GLU A 16 -4.66 7.91 1.18
CA GLU A 16 -5.77 8.57 0.49
C GLU A 16 -6.40 7.60 -0.51
N SER A 17 -7.70 7.34 -0.37
CA SER A 17 -8.38 6.35 -1.21
C SER A 17 -9.88 6.58 -1.39
N TYR A 18 -10.49 5.83 -2.31
CA TYR A 18 -11.93 5.84 -2.58
C TYR A 18 -12.61 4.77 -1.72
N GLY A 19 -13.21 5.21 -0.61
CA GLY A 19 -13.80 4.37 0.42
C GLY A 19 -14.94 3.49 -0.08
N ARG A 20 -15.74 4.02 -1.00
CA ARG A 20 -16.88 3.36 -1.65
C ARG A 20 -16.72 3.38 -3.15
N LYS A 21 -17.36 2.42 -3.81
CA LYS A 21 -17.55 2.48 -5.26
C LYS A 21 -18.24 3.79 -5.60
N SER A 22 -17.79 4.45 -6.66
CA SER A 22 -18.32 5.73 -7.15
C SER A 22 -18.12 6.94 -6.25
N ASP A 23 -17.31 6.85 -5.19
CA ASP A 23 -16.80 8.07 -4.54
C ASP A 23 -16.07 8.89 -5.61
N THR A 24 -16.37 10.19 -5.68
CA THR A 24 -15.80 11.09 -6.69
C THR A 24 -14.47 11.69 -6.25
N LEU A 25 -14.19 11.67 -4.95
CA LEU A 25 -12.99 12.21 -4.34
C LEU A 25 -12.37 11.17 -3.40
N PRO A 26 -11.03 11.08 -3.36
CA PRO A 26 -10.36 10.29 -2.35
C PRO A 26 -10.51 10.92 -0.95
N THR A 27 -10.47 10.08 0.07
CA THR A 27 -10.49 10.44 1.48
C THR A 27 -9.44 9.64 2.25
N PRO A 28 -9.02 10.11 3.44
CA PRO A 28 -8.17 9.32 4.32
C PRO A 28 -8.81 7.97 4.63
N CYS A 29 -8.13 6.88 4.32
CA CYS A 29 -8.61 5.52 4.55
C CYS A 29 -7.58 4.70 5.32
N LEU A 30 -8.06 3.92 6.30
CA LEU A 30 -7.31 2.80 6.85
C LEU A 30 -7.61 1.55 6.03
N TRP A 31 -6.56 0.99 5.42
CA TRP A 31 -6.59 -0.29 4.75
C TRP A 31 -6.22 -1.40 5.72
N VAL A 32 -7.05 -2.43 5.82
CA VAL A 32 -6.86 -3.57 6.71
C VAL A 32 -6.81 -4.85 5.90
N GLY A 33 -5.68 -5.55 5.91
CA GLY A 33 -5.51 -6.85 5.27
C GLY A 33 -5.54 -7.97 6.29
N THR A 34 -6.14 -9.10 5.95
CA THR A 34 -6.32 -10.22 6.89
C THR A 34 -5.65 -11.52 6.45
N SER A 35 -5.55 -12.47 7.37
CA SER A 35 -5.03 -13.82 7.15
C SER A 35 -5.88 -14.67 6.21
N LEU A 36 -7.15 -14.30 5.98
CA LEU A 36 -8.07 -14.97 5.06
C LEU A 36 -8.12 -14.31 3.68
N GLY A 37 -7.31 -13.27 3.44
CA GLY A 37 -7.25 -12.57 2.16
C GLY A 37 -8.31 -11.49 2.00
N LEU A 38 -8.98 -11.07 3.08
CA LEU A 38 -9.88 -9.93 3.05
C LEU A 38 -9.09 -8.63 3.14
N VAL A 39 -9.57 -7.63 2.43
CA VAL A 39 -9.12 -6.24 2.54
C VAL A 39 -10.33 -5.38 2.87
N LEU A 40 -10.30 -4.76 4.04
CA LEU A 40 -11.31 -3.80 4.47
C LEU A 40 -10.80 -2.39 4.24
N LEU A 41 -11.66 -1.52 3.70
CA LEU A 41 -11.38 -0.09 3.60
C LEU A 41 -12.22 0.63 4.65
N ILE A 42 -11.57 1.40 5.51
CA ILE A 42 -12.23 2.18 6.55
C ILE A 42 -11.94 3.66 6.29
N PRO A 43 -12.83 4.36 5.58
CA PRO A 43 -12.76 5.80 5.40
C PRO A 43 -12.87 6.55 6.72
N MET A 44 -12.14 7.65 6.79
CA MET A 44 -12.04 8.51 7.97
C MET A 44 -12.26 9.96 7.55
N SER A 45 -12.96 10.71 8.39
CA SER A 45 -12.97 12.16 8.33
C SER A 45 -12.07 12.69 9.44
N ILE A 46 -10.99 13.35 9.03
CA ILE A 46 -10.01 13.95 9.93
C ILE A 46 -10.21 15.46 9.88
N PRO A 47 -10.56 16.12 11.00
CA PRO A 47 -10.64 17.57 11.07
C PRO A 47 -9.34 18.21 10.58
N THR A 48 -9.46 19.25 9.76
CA THR A 48 -8.33 19.80 9.01
C THR A 48 -7.78 21.08 9.61
N ASP A 49 -8.62 21.82 10.33
CA ASP A 49 -8.22 22.99 11.11
C ASP A 49 -7.65 22.58 12.47
N GLU A 50 -6.65 23.32 12.96
CA GLU A 50 -6.00 23.00 14.24
C GLU A 50 -6.95 23.21 15.43
N GLN A 51 -7.87 24.16 15.36
CA GLN A 51 -8.88 24.38 16.39
C GLN A 51 -9.93 23.26 16.35
N GLU A 52 -10.43 22.92 15.16
CA GLU A 52 -11.37 21.80 14.98
C GLU A 52 -10.76 20.49 15.48
N ARG A 53 -9.45 20.25 15.27
CA ARG A 53 -8.78 19.03 15.79
C ARG A 53 -8.78 18.91 17.31
N GLN A 54 -8.94 20.01 18.05
CA GLN A 54 -9.04 19.98 19.51
C GLN A 54 -10.47 19.75 19.99
N GLU A 55 -11.46 20.10 19.17
CA GLU A 55 -12.88 20.10 19.55
C GLU A 55 -13.63 18.90 18.94
N ASP A 56 -13.36 18.57 17.68
CA ASP A 56 -14.03 17.54 16.91
C ASP A 56 -13.23 16.23 16.89
N PRO A 57 -13.89 15.08 17.11
CA PRO A 57 -13.24 13.78 17.01
C PRO A 57 -13.00 13.38 15.56
N VAL A 58 -11.97 12.55 15.35
CA VAL A 58 -11.86 11.78 14.09
C VAL A 58 -13.05 10.85 13.99
N THR A 59 -13.77 10.90 12.87
CA THR A 59 -14.89 9.99 12.62
C THR A 59 -14.49 8.93 11.62
N VAL A 60 -14.98 7.71 11.82
CA VAL A 60 -14.78 6.58 10.92
C VAL A 60 -16.13 6.15 10.37
N ALA A 61 -16.18 5.86 9.08
CA ALA A 61 -17.37 5.36 8.41
C ALA A 61 -17.02 4.03 7.74
N PRO A 62 -17.04 2.90 8.47
CA PRO A 62 -16.72 1.60 7.90
C PRO A 62 -17.61 1.36 6.68
N THR A 63 -16.98 1.17 5.52
CA THR A 63 -17.74 0.85 4.31
C THR A 63 -17.89 -0.66 4.24
N GLY A 64 -19.02 -1.13 3.71
CA GLY A 64 -19.20 -2.55 3.37
C GLY A 64 -18.29 -3.01 2.21
N THR A 65 -17.35 -2.17 1.78
CA THR A 65 -16.40 -2.51 0.71
C THR A 65 -15.37 -3.49 1.24
N VAL A 66 -15.34 -4.66 0.61
CA VAL A 66 -14.35 -5.70 0.87
C VAL A 66 -13.72 -6.11 -0.45
N LEU A 67 -12.38 -6.06 -0.54
CA LEU A 67 -11.64 -6.68 -1.64
C LEU A 67 -11.14 -8.05 -1.18
N MET A 68 -11.07 -9.01 -2.11
CA MET A 68 -10.73 -10.39 -1.78
C MET A 68 -9.54 -10.91 -2.57
N LEU A 69 -8.64 -11.57 -1.86
CA LEU A 69 -7.49 -12.27 -2.39
C LEU A 69 -7.42 -13.73 -1.92
N LYS A 70 -6.68 -14.56 -2.65
CA LYS A 70 -6.31 -15.91 -2.20
C LYS A 70 -5.14 -15.80 -1.23
N GLY A 71 -5.29 -16.36 -0.04
CA GLY A 71 -4.26 -16.38 1.00
C GLY A 71 -4.08 -15.04 1.73
N SER A 72 -3.27 -15.06 2.79
CA SER A 72 -3.06 -13.92 3.68
C SER A 72 -2.53 -12.69 2.95
N VAL A 73 -3.09 -11.51 3.23
CA VAL A 73 -2.63 -10.24 2.66
C VAL A 73 -1.32 -9.82 3.33
N LEU A 74 -0.31 -9.50 2.51
CA LEU A 74 1.05 -9.16 2.96
C LEU A 74 1.40 -7.69 2.77
N ARG A 75 0.95 -7.08 1.65
CA ARG A 75 1.39 -5.73 1.31
C ARG A 75 0.36 -4.97 0.49
N PHE A 76 0.25 -3.67 0.79
CA PHE A 76 -0.42 -2.68 -0.04
C PHE A 76 0.62 -1.77 -0.71
N GLY A 77 0.26 -1.25 -1.88
CA GLY A 77 0.97 -0.18 -2.56
C GLY A 77 0.01 0.65 -3.39
N PHE A 78 0.33 1.92 -3.58
CA PHE A 78 -0.54 2.88 -4.25
C PHE A 78 0.24 3.57 -5.35
N LEU A 79 -0.33 3.63 -6.54
CA LEU A 79 0.26 4.28 -7.70
C LEU A 79 -0.72 5.29 -8.28
N ASP A 80 -0.22 6.41 -8.78
CA ASP A 80 -1.02 7.28 -9.64
C ASP A 80 -1.23 6.62 -11.02
N CYS A 81 -2.10 7.21 -11.85
CA CYS A 81 -2.34 6.72 -13.20
C CYS A 81 -1.13 6.91 -14.14
N GLY A 82 -0.10 7.67 -13.72
CA GLY A 82 1.19 7.76 -14.38
C GLY A 82 2.15 6.61 -14.01
N GLY A 83 1.80 5.78 -13.02
CA GLY A 83 2.60 4.68 -12.52
C GLY A 83 3.64 5.06 -11.47
N ALA A 84 3.58 6.28 -10.92
CA ALA A 84 4.46 6.70 -9.82
C ALA A 84 3.90 6.27 -8.46
N VAL A 85 4.78 5.97 -7.50
CA VAL A 85 4.37 5.58 -6.14
C VAL A 85 3.76 6.77 -5.41
N ILE A 86 2.54 6.59 -4.92
CA ILE A 86 1.90 7.48 -3.95
C ILE A 86 2.39 7.09 -2.57
N ASN A 87 3.14 7.99 -1.94
CA ASN A 87 3.61 7.79 -0.57
C ASN A 87 2.49 8.10 0.43
N SER A 88 2.50 7.36 1.54
CA SER A 88 1.58 7.67 2.64
C SER A 88 1.84 9.09 3.13
N PRO A 89 0.79 9.92 3.29
CA PRO A 89 0.96 11.26 3.82
C PRO A 89 1.48 11.17 5.25
N TYR A 90 2.52 11.94 5.57
CA TYR A 90 3.05 12.05 6.92
C TYR A 90 3.17 13.51 7.33
N GLU A 91 2.97 13.77 8.61
CA GLU A 91 3.28 15.05 9.24
C GLU A 91 4.45 14.85 10.21
N VAL A 92 5.39 15.80 10.19
CA VAL A 92 6.49 15.81 11.15
C VAL A 92 5.92 16.27 12.49
N TRP A 93 6.04 15.42 13.52
CA TRP A 93 5.62 15.77 14.88
C TRP A 93 6.22 17.10 15.32
N ARG A 94 5.41 17.93 16.00
CA ARG A 94 5.85 19.21 16.56
C ARG A 94 5.53 19.27 18.04
N ASP A 95 6.44 19.88 18.78
CA ASP A 95 6.22 20.23 20.17
C ASP A 95 5.30 21.46 20.25
N GLN A 96 4.17 21.31 20.94
CA GLN A 96 3.16 22.35 21.11
C GLN A 96 3.67 23.51 21.98
N HIS A 97 4.75 23.30 22.75
CA HIS A 97 5.34 24.29 23.63
C HIS A 97 6.63 24.91 23.06
N ALA A 98 7.06 24.53 21.85
CA ALA A 98 8.25 25.11 21.25
C ALA A 98 8.02 26.60 20.90
N PRO A 99 9.04 27.46 21.09
CA PRO A 99 8.96 28.85 20.68
C PRO A 99 8.72 28.97 19.17
N ASP A 100 7.90 29.94 18.78
CA ASP A 100 7.56 30.20 17.38
C ASP A 100 8.82 30.63 16.63
N ASP A 101 9.25 29.84 15.64
CA ASP A 101 10.44 30.10 14.84
C ASP A 101 10.03 30.84 13.55
N PRO A 102 10.35 32.15 13.43
CA PRO A 102 9.90 32.98 12.30
C PRO A 102 10.49 32.56 10.94
N ASP A 103 11.59 31.81 10.92
CA ASP A 103 12.24 31.31 9.70
C ASP A 103 11.76 29.90 9.31
N ARG A 104 10.93 29.27 10.14
CA ARG A 104 10.41 27.94 9.85
C ARG A 104 9.43 28.03 8.69
N PRO A 105 9.56 27.20 7.64
CA PRO A 105 8.65 27.24 6.50
C PRO A 105 7.22 27.11 7.00
N ARG A 106 6.47 28.22 6.87
CA ARG A 106 5.04 28.31 7.19
C ARG A 106 4.37 27.07 6.64
N LYS A 107 3.74 26.31 7.54
CA LYS A 107 2.86 25.17 7.23
C LYS A 107 3.15 24.59 5.84
N ARG A 108 3.95 23.53 5.75
CA ARG A 108 3.49 22.47 4.85
C ARG A 108 2.15 22.09 5.44
N LYS A 109 1.07 22.72 4.96
CA LYS A 109 -0.29 22.18 5.11
C LYS A 109 -0.06 20.71 4.89
N LEU A 110 -0.35 19.90 5.91
CA LEU A 110 -0.71 18.49 5.74
C LEU A 110 -1.21 18.37 4.31
N VAL A 111 -0.38 17.73 3.46
CA VAL A 111 -0.33 17.94 2.01
C VAL A 111 -1.76 18.10 1.50
N ASN A 112 -2.17 19.35 1.28
CA ASN A 112 -3.55 19.78 1.08
C ASN A 112 -4.66 18.83 1.55
N PHE A 113 -5.06 18.93 2.82
CA PHE A 113 -6.38 18.43 3.29
C PHE A 113 -7.53 19.36 2.85
N SER A 114 -7.34 20.11 1.76
CA SER A 114 -8.35 20.95 1.11
C SER A 114 -8.33 20.65 -0.39
N PRO A 115 -9.48 20.59 -1.08
CA PRO A 115 -9.62 20.10 -2.46
C PRO A 115 -9.01 21.02 -3.54
N SER A 116 -8.00 21.84 -3.23
CA SER A 116 -7.53 22.94 -4.07
C SER A 116 -6.00 23.17 -4.05
N SER A 117 -5.18 22.15 -4.28
CA SER A 117 -3.81 22.37 -4.82
C SER A 117 -3.31 21.23 -5.72
N SER A 118 -4.24 20.61 -6.43
CA SER A 118 -4.08 20.01 -7.76
C SER A 118 -5.44 19.50 -8.20
N GLN A 119 -6.40 20.42 -8.42
CA GLN A 119 -7.67 20.10 -9.09
C GLN A 119 -7.47 19.58 -10.53
N GLU A 120 -6.24 19.47 -11.01
CA GLU A 120 -5.90 18.87 -12.30
C GLU A 120 -5.39 17.42 -12.20
N ALA A 121 -5.19 16.86 -10.99
CA ALA A 121 -4.81 15.44 -10.81
C ALA A 121 -5.92 14.59 -10.18
N SER A 122 -6.98 15.23 -9.65
CA SER A 122 -8.08 14.57 -8.95
C SER A 122 -9.09 13.85 -9.86
N GLY A 123 -8.93 13.94 -11.18
CA GLY A 123 -9.89 13.40 -12.16
C GLY A 123 -9.69 11.92 -12.51
N ASP A 124 -8.47 11.41 -12.38
CA ASP A 124 -8.13 10.13 -13.02
C ASP A 124 -8.09 8.94 -12.06
N GLY A 125 -8.25 9.15 -10.75
CA GLY A 125 -8.18 8.08 -9.75
C GLY A 125 -6.76 7.62 -9.43
N HIS A 126 -6.65 6.46 -8.76
CA HIS A 126 -5.36 5.83 -8.48
C HIS A 126 -5.49 4.30 -8.52
N LEU A 127 -4.35 3.63 -8.62
CA LEU A 127 -4.23 2.19 -8.61
C LEU A 127 -3.81 1.70 -7.23
N ALA A 128 -4.53 0.72 -6.69
CA ALA A 128 -4.13 -0.01 -5.49
C ALA A 128 -3.58 -1.39 -5.88
N VAL A 129 -2.33 -1.63 -5.51
CA VAL A 129 -1.68 -2.95 -5.60
C VAL A 129 -1.86 -3.65 -4.28
N VAL A 130 -2.41 -4.85 -4.30
CA VAL A 130 -2.55 -5.70 -3.13
C VAL A 130 -1.84 -7.03 -3.39
N CYS A 131 -0.86 -7.35 -2.55
CA CYS A 131 -0.14 -8.61 -2.59
C CYS A 131 -0.57 -9.49 -1.42
N SER A 132 -0.93 -10.73 -1.72
CA SER A 132 -1.07 -11.80 -0.74
C SER A 132 0.07 -12.79 -0.84
N GLU A 133 0.05 -13.82 0.01
CA GLU A 133 0.99 -14.94 -0.04
C GLU A 133 0.87 -15.79 -1.32
N ARG A 134 -0.22 -15.66 -2.10
CA ARG A 134 -0.46 -16.45 -3.33
C ARG A 134 -0.55 -15.61 -4.60
N GLN A 135 -1.02 -14.38 -4.52
CA GLN A 135 -1.31 -13.58 -5.71
C GLN A 135 -1.11 -12.08 -5.47
N ALA A 136 -0.86 -11.36 -6.56
CA ALA A 136 -0.95 -9.91 -6.62
C ALA A 136 -2.21 -9.51 -7.41
N LYS A 137 -2.91 -8.49 -6.94
CA LYS A 137 -4.02 -7.86 -7.65
C LYS A 137 -3.79 -6.35 -7.78
N VAL A 138 -4.27 -5.78 -8.87
CA VAL A 138 -4.34 -4.32 -9.07
C VAL A 138 -5.80 -3.93 -9.19
N PHE A 139 -6.19 -2.91 -8.44
CA PHE A 139 -7.52 -2.33 -8.44
C PHE A 139 -7.46 -0.87 -8.89
N PHE A 140 -8.39 -0.47 -9.75
CA PHE A 140 -8.66 0.94 -10.01
C PHE A 140 -9.64 1.47 -8.99
N MET A 141 -9.22 2.41 -8.14
CA MET A 141 -9.95 2.70 -6.92
C MET A 141 -11.27 3.46 -7.05
N PRO A 142 -11.47 4.42 -7.99
CA PRO A 142 -12.78 5.07 -8.12
C PRO A 142 -13.94 4.09 -8.35
N SER A 143 -13.71 3.05 -9.17
CA SER A 143 -14.69 1.99 -9.42
C SER A 143 -14.46 0.72 -8.60
N GLN A 144 -13.32 0.64 -7.89
CA GLN A 144 -12.79 -0.55 -7.22
C GLN A 144 -12.72 -1.77 -8.15
N ALA A 145 -12.54 -1.54 -9.46
CA ALA A 145 -12.45 -2.59 -10.47
C ALA A 145 -11.11 -3.30 -10.38
N CYS A 146 -11.14 -4.63 -10.30
CA CYS A 146 -9.92 -5.44 -10.37
C CYS A 146 -9.46 -5.49 -11.84
N LEU A 147 -8.35 -4.80 -12.14
CA LEU A 147 -7.79 -4.73 -13.49
C LEU A 147 -6.93 -5.94 -13.80
N TYR A 148 -6.13 -6.37 -12.83
CA TYR A 148 -5.13 -7.43 -13.04
C TYR A 148 -5.08 -8.36 -11.84
N VAL A 149 -4.85 -9.65 -12.14
CA VAL A 149 -4.61 -10.71 -11.16
C VAL A 149 -3.42 -11.51 -11.65
N HIS A 150 -2.42 -11.69 -10.79
CA HIS A 150 -1.25 -12.51 -11.06
C HIS A 150 -1.06 -13.52 -9.92
N ASN A 151 -1.10 -14.81 -10.22
CA ASN A 151 -0.73 -15.84 -9.25
C ASN A 151 0.79 -15.91 -9.20
N ILE A 152 1.37 -15.55 -8.05
CA ILE A 152 2.83 -15.41 -7.91
C ILE A 152 3.48 -16.79 -7.92
N THR A 153 2.91 -17.75 -7.20
CA THR A 153 3.43 -19.12 -7.13
C THR A 153 2.29 -20.11 -6.86
N GLU A 154 2.34 -21.26 -7.54
CA GLU A 154 1.36 -22.33 -7.37
C GLU A 154 1.82 -23.39 -6.35
N SER A 155 3.13 -23.59 -6.22
CA SER A 155 3.74 -24.64 -5.37
C SER A 155 4.32 -24.12 -4.05
N SER A 156 4.38 -22.80 -3.85
CA SER A 156 4.94 -22.16 -2.64
C SER A 156 4.06 -20.99 -2.17
N PHE A 157 4.61 -20.10 -1.36
CA PHE A 157 3.96 -18.87 -0.92
C PHE A 157 4.98 -17.74 -0.74
N VAL A 158 4.50 -16.50 -0.86
CA VAL A 158 5.30 -15.29 -0.66
C VAL A 158 5.52 -15.07 0.84
N LEU A 159 6.78 -14.88 1.24
CA LEU A 159 7.17 -14.52 2.61
C LEU A 159 7.15 -13.01 2.84
N ARG A 160 7.54 -12.25 1.82
CA ARG A 160 7.60 -10.78 1.87
C ARG A 160 7.36 -10.19 0.49
N ALA A 161 6.68 -9.06 0.45
CA ALA A 161 6.53 -8.27 -0.76
C ALA A 161 6.78 -6.78 -0.48
N ASP A 162 7.31 -6.08 -1.47
CA ASP A 162 7.49 -4.62 -1.42
C ASP A 162 7.28 -3.99 -2.80
N VAL A 163 6.80 -2.75 -2.80
CA VAL A 163 6.66 -1.94 -4.01
C VAL A 163 7.89 -1.06 -4.11
N VAL A 164 8.73 -1.33 -5.10
CA VAL A 164 10.06 -0.72 -5.24
C VAL A 164 10.23 -0.08 -6.63
N SER A 165 11.06 0.95 -6.69
CA SER A 165 11.47 1.57 -7.95
C SER A 165 12.73 0.87 -8.47
N VAL A 166 12.68 0.39 -9.71
CA VAL A 166 13.78 -0.27 -10.42
C VAL A 166 13.90 0.37 -11.81
N CYS A 167 15.05 0.94 -12.12
CA CYS A 167 15.37 1.52 -13.43
C CYS A 167 14.26 2.45 -13.97
N ASN A 168 13.83 3.42 -13.17
CA ASN A 168 12.76 4.38 -13.47
C ASN A 168 11.38 3.76 -13.64
N SER A 169 11.10 2.65 -12.96
CA SER A 169 9.81 1.97 -13.07
C SER A 169 9.45 1.31 -11.75
N VAL A 170 8.16 1.31 -11.44
CA VAL A 170 7.68 0.73 -10.20
C VAL A 170 7.36 -0.75 -10.42
N CYS A 171 7.74 -1.59 -9.46
CA CYS A 171 7.50 -3.03 -9.50
C CYS A 171 7.17 -3.57 -8.12
N LEU A 172 6.50 -4.72 -8.10
CA LEU A 172 6.31 -5.55 -6.92
C LEU A 172 7.46 -6.56 -6.86
N ALA A 173 8.30 -6.47 -5.85
CA ALA A 173 9.29 -7.49 -5.54
C ALA A 173 8.70 -8.46 -4.51
N CYS A 174 8.71 -9.75 -4.80
CA CYS A 174 8.20 -10.82 -3.94
C CYS A 174 9.31 -11.81 -3.63
N PHE A 175 9.55 -12.07 -2.35
CA PHE A 175 10.43 -13.16 -1.90
C PHE A 175 9.59 -14.35 -1.47
N CYS A 176 9.76 -15.48 -2.13
CA CYS A 176 8.98 -16.70 -1.92
C CYS A 176 9.70 -17.68 -0.99
N ALA A 177 8.94 -18.55 -0.32
CA ALA A 177 9.47 -19.53 0.63
C ALA A 177 10.35 -20.61 -0.01
N ASN A 178 10.27 -20.78 -1.33
CA ASN A 178 11.19 -21.61 -2.12
C ASN A 178 12.53 -20.93 -2.42
N GLY A 179 12.77 -19.70 -1.94
CA GLY A 179 14.02 -18.96 -2.15
C GLY A 179 14.08 -18.14 -3.44
N HIS A 180 12.98 -18.04 -4.19
CA HIS A 180 12.91 -17.23 -5.40
C HIS A 180 12.53 -15.78 -5.09
N ILE A 181 13.19 -14.83 -5.76
CA ILE A 181 12.75 -13.44 -5.85
C ILE A 181 12.11 -13.23 -7.22
N MET A 182 10.84 -12.83 -7.21
CA MET A 182 10.09 -12.45 -8.40
C MET A 182 9.89 -10.94 -8.42
N THR A 183 10.14 -10.32 -9.57
CA THR A 183 9.88 -8.89 -9.78
C THR A 183 8.81 -8.71 -10.85
N LEU A 184 7.66 -8.17 -10.46
CA LEU A 184 6.51 -7.91 -11.33
C LEU A 184 6.43 -6.42 -11.61
N ARG A 185 6.66 -6.02 -12.85
CA ARG A 185 6.55 -4.62 -13.26
C ARG A 185 5.10 -4.27 -13.53
N PHE A 186 4.66 -3.11 -13.05
CA PHE A 186 3.37 -2.54 -13.39
C PHE A 186 3.52 -1.79 -14.73
N ALA A 187 3.29 -2.46 -15.85
CA ALA A 187 3.02 -1.72 -17.09
C ALA A 187 1.53 -1.39 -17.10
N LEU A 188 1.15 -0.20 -17.58
CA LEU A 188 -0.25 0.27 -17.65
C LEU A 188 -1.20 -0.70 -18.37
N THR A 189 -0.66 -1.73 -19.03
CA THR A 189 -1.38 -2.78 -19.77
C THR A 189 -1.13 -4.23 -19.33
N LEU A 190 -0.17 -4.53 -18.43
CA LEU A 190 0.11 -5.92 -17.98
C LEU A 190 1.09 -5.99 -16.78
N PHE A 191 0.98 -7.05 -15.97
CA PHE A 191 2.11 -7.52 -15.14
C PHE A 191 3.15 -8.21 -16.02
N VAL A 192 4.35 -7.64 -16.11
CA VAL A 192 5.48 -8.32 -16.76
C VAL A 192 6.41 -8.83 -15.68
N VAL A 193 6.62 -10.15 -15.61
CA VAL A 193 7.70 -10.74 -14.80
C VAL A 193 9.01 -10.31 -15.44
N VAL A 194 9.77 -9.45 -14.75
CA VAL A 194 11.02 -8.90 -15.30
C VAL A 194 12.20 -9.78 -14.91
N VAL A 195 12.18 -10.32 -13.70
CA VAL A 195 13.27 -11.14 -13.16
C VAL A 195 12.70 -12.19 -12.22
N GLU A 196 13.11 -13.44 -12.42
CA GLU A 196 13.00 -14.50 -11.43
C GLU A 196 14.42 -14.99 -11.12
N THR A 197 14.84 -14.88 -9.87
CA THR A 197 16.17 -15.33 -9.44
C THR A 197 16.06 -16.20 -8.20
N GLU A 198 16.71 -17.36 -8.23
CA GLU A 198 16.85 -18.22 -7.06
C GLU A 198 18.04 -17.76 -6.23
N VAL A 199 17.78 -17.34 -4.98
CA VAL A 199 18.82 -16.82 -4.09
C VAL A 199 19.41 -17.93 -3.22
N MET A 200 18.60 -18.91 -2.85
CA MET A 200 18.99 -19.94 -1.87
C MET A 200 19.95 -21.01 -2.41
N SER A 201 19.96 -21.29 -3.73
CA SER A 201 21.01 -22.14 -4.33
C SER A 201 22.41 -21.50 -4.31
N LYS A 202 22.52 -20.17 -4.32
CA LYS A 202 23.83 -19.48 -4.29
C LYS A 202 24.44 -19.35 -2.90
N ALA A 203 23.63 -19.42 -1.84
CA ALA A 203 24.11 -19.35 -0.47
C ALA A 203 24.85 -20.62 -0.01
N GLN A 204 24.66 -21.76 -0.69
CA GLN A 204 25.41 -23.00 -0.41
C GLN A 204 26.87 -22.96 -0.92
N GLY A 205 27.30 -21.88 -1.58
CA GLY A 205 28.69 -21.64 -2.01
C GLY A 205 29.45 -20.61 -1.19
N TRP A 206 28.85 -20.01 -0.16
CA TRP A 206 29.52 -19.04 0.70
C TRP A 206 30.17 -19.76 1.90
N CYS A 207 31.40 -20.26 1.69
CA CYS A 207 32.27 -20.62 2.81
C CYS A 207 32.71 -19.31 3.51
N PRO A 208 32.58 -19.19 4.84
CA PRO A 208 33.02 -18.01 5.59
C PRO A 208 34.56 -17.94 5.76
N GLU A 209 35.35 -18.75 5.06
CA GLU A 209 36.81 -18.82 5.25
C GLU A 209 37.63 -17.94 4.29
N ASP A 210 37.01 -17.33 3.26
CA ASP A 210 37.74 -16.49 2.28
C ASP A 210 37.69 -14.98 2.57
N CYS A 211 37.41 -14.59 3.82
CA CYS A 211 37.60 -13.21 4.29
C CYS A 211 38.85 -13.10 5.18
N TRP A 212 40.04 -13.37 4.60
CA TRP A 212 41.29 -12.84 5.12
C TRP A 212 42.17 -12.32 3.97
N PHE A 213 42.43 -11.02 4.06
CA PHE A 213 43.29 -10.12 3.25
C PHE A 213 42.70 -9.49 2.00
#